data_AF-A0A533Q7H7-F1
#
_entry.id   AF-A0A533Q7H7-F1
#
_cell.length_a   1.000
_cell.length_b   1.000
_cell.length_c   1.000
_cell.angle_alpha   90.00
_cell.angle_beta   90.00
_cell.angle_gamma   90.00
#
_symmetry.space_group_name_H-M   'P 1'
#
loop_
_entity.id
_entity.type
_entity.pdbx_description
1 polymer ?
#
loop_
_entity_poly.entity_id
_entity_poly.type
_entity_poly.pdbx_seq_one_letter_code
_entity_poly.pdbx_strand_id
1 'polypeptide(L)'
;MPNRIHRNTLDIPLGIYAYCFTQTPVSFPHTLMGIDDEHEVYAIERNGLFAIVSALSLKEFSEDTLDKKMTDMVWIASKAKKHEAVIEFVMTYTSKGCHGPPNGFSQSTFNKGESEGIRKREDKGEERKNSQRTGVLTGHYSIPVVPLRFCTIYKNQETLFQTILPHKEKIINFLNYTTDKAEWSVKIFCDKKIFMDRYNQRKGQSIKIDQTLLLPGEGYLLAKKSTRYVKKH
;
A
#
# COMPACT_ATOMS: atom_id res chain seq x y z
N MET A 1 -44.82 25.51 -26.97
CA MET A 1 -44.36 25.63 -25.57
C MET A 1 -45.35 24.89 -24.69
N PRO A 2 -44.86 24.01 -23.79
CA PRO A 2 -44.47 24.50 -22.47
C PRO A 2 -43.00 24.22 -22.11
N ASN A 3 -42.50 25.10 -21.25
CA ASN A 3 -41.20 25.11 -20.60
C ASN A 3 -40.76 23.73 -20.09
N ARG A 4 -39.55 23.30 -20.46
CA ARG A 4 -38.76 22.37 -19.66
C ARG A 4 -37.44 23.04 -19.32
N ILE A 5 -37.41 23.60 -18.11
CA ILE A 5 -36.23 24.14 -17.46
C ILE A 5 -35.25 22.97 -17.27
N HIS A 6 -34.30 22.80 -18.19
CA HIS A 6 -33.10 22.03 -17.91
C HIS A 6 -32.07 22.97 -17.29
N ARG A 7 -32.12 22.94 -15.95
CA ARG A 7 -31.09 23.25 -14.95
C ARG A 7 -29.78 23.80 -15.55
N ASN A 8 -29.50 25.06 -15.22
CA ASN A 8 -28.13 25.60 -15.10
C ASN A 8 -27.30 24.62 -14.27
N THR A 9 -26.61 23.68 -14.93
CA THR A 9 -25.44 23.05 -14.35
C THR A 9 -24.35 24.09 -14.59
N LEU A 10 -24.09 24.93 -13.59
CA LEU A 10 -22.84 25.69 -13.57
C LEU A 10 -21.74 24.66 -13.83
N ASP A 11 -20.92 24.84 -14.87
CA ASP A 11 -19.78 23.98 -15.14
C ASP A 11 -18.84 24.05 -13.92
N ILE A 12 -19.06 23.15 -12.97
CA ILE A 12 -18.21 23.03 -11.79
C ILE A 12 -16.89 22.48 -12.32
N PRO A 13 -15.77 23.21 -12.16
CA PRO A 13 -14.50 22.72 -12.68
C PRO A 13 -14.16 21.41 -11.97
N LEU A 14 -14.02 20.34 -12.76
CA LEU A 14 -13.65 19.03 -12.26
C LEU A 14 -12.14 18.82 -12.32
N GLY A 15 -11.62 18.09 -11.36
CA GLY A 15 -10.25 17.59 -11.31
C GLY A 15 -10.22 16.06 -11.29
N ILE A 16 -9.01 15.51 -11.30
CA ILE A 16 -8.75 14.08 -11.21
C ILE A 16 -8.04 13.79 -9.89
N TYR A 17 -8.67 12.97 -9.04
CA TYR A 17 -8.03 12.41 -7.86
C TYR A 17 -7.32 11.13 -8.25
N ALA A 18 -6.04 10.98 -7.91
CA ALA A 18 -5.30 9.75 -8.20
C ALA A 18 -4.99 8.97 -6.92
N TYR A 19 -5.38 7.70 -6.89
CA TYR A 19 -5.23 6.82 -5.72
C TYR A 19 -3.95 6.00 -5.78
N CYS A 20 -3.75 5.29 -6.88
CA CYS A 20 -2.59 4.43 -7.07
C CYS A 20 -2.34 4.12 -8.56
N PHE A 21 -1.18 3.50 -8.83
CA PHE A 21 -0.91 2.87 -10.12
C PHE A 21 -0.80 1.36 -9.99
N THR A 22 -1.18 0.63 -11.03
CA THR A 22 -0.94 -0.81 -11.17
C THR A 22 -0.69 -1.18 -12.64
N GLN A 23 -0.19 -2.39 -12.88
CA GLN A 23 -0.10 -2.97 -14.23
C GLN A 23 -1.26 -3.94 -14.54
N THR A 24 -2.08 -4.26 -13.55
CA THR A 24 -3.21 -5.17 -13.72
C THR A 24 -4.47 -4.38 -14.06
N PRO A 25 -5.20 -4.72 -15.14
CA PRO A 25 -6.49 -4.12 -15.42
C PRO A 25 -7.49 -4.44 -14.30
N VAL A 26 -8.19 -3.42 -13.80
CA VAL A 26 -9.18 -3.55 -12.73
C VAL A 26 -10.50 -2.95 -13.19
N SER A 27 -11.61 -3.63 -12.91
CA SER A 27 -12.96 -3.11 -13.10
C SER A 27 -13.61 -2.80 -11.77
N PHE A 28 -14.34 -1.70 -11.70
CA PHE A 28 -14.96 -1.21 -10.48
C PHE A 28 -16.48 -1.36 -10.55
N PRO A 29 -17.15 -1.72 -9.44
CA PRO A 29 -18.59 -1.64 -9.37
C PRO A 29 -19.02 -0.16 -9.32
N HIS A 30 -20.16 0.16 -9.93
CA HIS A 30 -20.79 1.50 -9.85
C HIS A 30 -21.15 1.95 -8.43
N THR A 31 -21.00 1.08 -7.43
CA THR A 31 -21.21 1.42 -6.02
C THR A 31 -19.95 1.93 -5.32
N LEU A 32 -18.77 1.78 -5.93
CA LEU A 32 -17.51 2.26 -5.35
C LEU A 32 -17.29 3.72 -5.76
N MET A 33 -17.70 4.63 -4.87
CA MET A 33 -17.50 6.07 -5.03
C MET A 33 -16.09 6.50 -4.65
N GLY A 34 -15.63 7.55 -5.31
CA GLY A 34 -14.38 8.21 -5.00
C GLY A 34 -14.44 8.99 -3.68
N ILE A 35 -13.40 9.78 -3.45
CA ILE A 35 -13.21 10.55 -2.22
C ILE A 35 -14.33 11.57 -1.97
N ASP A 36 -15.02 12.03 -3.00
CA ASP A 36 -16.07 13.03 -2.91
C ASP A 36 -17.49 12.46 -2.73
N ASP A 37 -17.64 11.13 -2.76
CA ASP A 37 -18.95 10.43 -2.69
C ASP A 37 -19.90 10.68 -3.87
N GLU A 38 -19.45 11.38 -4.90
CA GLU A 38 -20.29 11.78 -6.03
C GLU A 38 -19.86 11.08 -7.32
N HIS A 39 -18.56 10.86 -7.51
CA HIS A 39 -18.01 10.31 -8.74
C HIS A 39 -17.47 8.91 -8.57
N GLU A 40 -17.74 8.04 -9.54
CA GLU A 40 -17.27 6.66 -9.52
C GLU A 40 -15.74 6.59 -9.68
N VAL A 41 -15.15 5.53 -9.10
CA VAL A 41 -13.76 5.18 -9.34
C VAL A 41 -13.63 4.44 -10.67
N TYR A 42 -12.63 4.80 -11.46
CA TYR A 42 -12.33 4.17 -12.74
C TYR A 42 -10.82 4.06 -12.99
N ALA A 43 -10.43 3.18 -13.91
CA ALA A 43 -9.05 3.03 -14.34
C ALA A 43 -8.83 3.76 -15.67
N ILE A 44 -7.68 4.42 -15.79
CA ILE A 44 -7.20 4.97 -17.06
C ILE A 44 -5.90 4.27 -17.44
N GLU A 45 -5.86 3.69 -18.63
CA GLU A 45 -4.66 3.03 -19.16
C GLU A 45 -3.83 4.01 -19.99
N ARG A 46 -2.51 4.01 -19.78
CA ARG A 46 -1.55 4.59 -20.71
C ARG A 46 -0.21 3.85 -20.63
N ASN A 47 0.25 3.32 -21.77
CA ASN A 47 1.52 2.61 -21.91
C ASN A 47 1.70 1.41 -20.95
N GLY A 48 0.67 0.61 -20.72
CA GLY A 48 0.67 -0.56 -19.85
C GLY A 48 0.64 -0.22 -18.36
N LEU A 49 0.36 1.03 -18.00
CA LEU A 49 0.16 1.49 -16.64
C LEU A 49 -1.29 1.94 -16.47
N PHE A 50 -1.95 1.42 -15.43
CA PHE A 50 -3.30 1.81 -15.05
C PHE A 50 -3.23 2.80 -13.89
N ALA A 51 -3.75 4.00 -14.09
CA ALA A 51 -4.00 4.98 -13.05
C ALA A 51 -5.40 4.76 -12.50
N ILE A 52 -5.52 4.51 -11.19
CA ILE A 52 -6.82 4.41 -10.52
C ILE A 52 -7.20 5.80 -10.04
N VAL A 53 -8.35 6.28 -10.51
CA VAL A 53 -8.76 7.67 -10.34
C VAL A 53 -10.27 7.82 -10.12
N SER A 54 -10.68 9.01 -9.69
CA SER A 54 -12.07 9.47 -9.75
C SER A 54 -12.09 10.95 -10.14
N ALA A 55 -13.18 11.41 -10.73
CA ALA A 55 -13.41 12.85 -10.87
C ALA A 55 -13.69 13.46 -9.47
N LEU A 56 -13.51 14.77 -9.35
CA LEU A 56 -13.93 15.52 -8.16
C LEU A 56 -14.20 16.99 -8.45
N SER A 57 -15.04 17.61 -7.63
CA SER A 57 -15.30 19.06 -7.68
C SER A 57 -14.11 19.87 -7.16
N LEU A 58 -13.45 20.65 -8.03
CA LEU A 58 -12.39 21.58 -7.61
C LEU A 58 -12.93 22.75 -6.77
N LYS A 59 -14.25 22.94 -6.69
CA LYS A 59 -14.85 23.91 -5.75
C LYS A 59 -14.72 23.43 -4.31
N GLU A 60 -14.87 22.14 -4.06
CA GLU A 60 -14.75 21.57 -2.71
C GLU A 60 -13.29 21.28 -2.33
N PHE A 61 -12.48 20.90 -3.33
CA PHE A 61 -11.09 20.48 -3.15
C PHE A 61 -10.11 21.46 -3.79
N SER A 62 -10.44 22.75 -3.83
CA SER A 62 -9.47 23.79 -4.15
C SER A 62 -8.38 23.85 -3.07
N GLU A 63 -7.20 24.36 -3.43
CA GLU A 63 -6.08 24.55 -2.50
C GLU A 63 -6.52 25.30 -1.22
N ASP A 64 -7.19 26.45 -1.38
CA ASP A 64 -7.71 27.24 -0.26
C ASP A 64 -8.70 26.50 0.64
N THR A 65 -9.53 25.63 0.06
CA THR A 65 -10.53 24.86 0.83
C THR A 65 -9.89 23.68 1.52
N LEU A 66 -8.92 23.05 0.85
CA LEU A 66 -8.19 21.90 1.36
C LEU A 66 -7.34 22.29 2.56
N ASP A 67 -6.68 23.44 2.54
CA ASP A 67 -5.88 23.93 3.68
C ASP A 67 -6.72 24.11 4.94
N LYS A 68 -7.93 24.65 4.80
CA LYS A 68 -8.87 24.78 5.93
C LYS A 68 -9.32 23.42 6.43
N LYS A 69 -9.69 22.52 5.51
CA LYS A 69 -10.20 21.18 5.83
C LYS A 69 -9.13 20.22 6.33
N MET A 70 -7.85 20.46 6.03
CA MET A 70 -6.71 19.69 6.56
C MET A 70 -6.42 19.92 8.04
N THR A 71 -7.17 20.80 8.71
CA THR A 71 -7.17 20.91 10.17
C THR A 71 -8.34 20.16 10.82
N ASP A 72 -9.35 19.77 10.03
CA ASP A 72 -10.50 18.99 10.50
C ASP A 72 -10.16 17.50 10.49
N MET A 73 -9.78 16.99 11.67
CA MET A 73 -9.44 15.59 11.88
C MET A 73 -10.56 14.61 11.49
N VAL A 74 -11.83 15.00 11.65
CA VAL A 74 -12.96 14.14 11.33
C VAL A 74 -13.12 14.04 9.81
N TRP A 75 -13.01 15.18 9.12
CA TRP A 75 -13.02 15.22 7.67
C TRP A 75 -11.84 14.44 7.08
N ILE A 76 -10.61 14.68 7.55
CA ILE A 76 -9.40 13.98 7.08
C ILE A 76 -9.52 12.48 7.29
N ALA A 77 -9.91 12.04 8.49
CA ALA A 77 -10.02 10.61 8.78
C ALA A 77 -11.07 9.93 7.87
N SER A 78 -12.20 10.59 7.61
CA SER A 78 -13.22 10.08 6.71
C SER A 78 -12.72 9.95 5.27
N LYS A 79 -12.04 10.98 4.75
CA LYS A 79 -11.54 10.99 3.38
C LYS A 79 -10.32 10.08 3.20
N ALA A 80 -9.43 9.97 4.18
CA ALA A 80 -8.31 9.04 4.19
C ALA A 80 -8.78 7.58 4.16
N LYS A 81 -9.81 7.22 4.94
CA LYS A 81 -10.42 5.89 4.88
C LYS A 81 -10.94 5.54 3.49
N LYS A 82 -11.54 6.51 2.78
CA LYS A 82 -12.01 6.28 1.40
C LYS A 82 -10.86 6.07 0.43
N HIS A 83 -9.82 6.88 0.55
CA HIS A 83 -8.60 6.71 -0.23
C HIS A 83 -8.00 5.31 -0.03
N GLU A 84 -7.88 4.87 1.22
CA GLU A 84 -7.36 3.52 1.56
C GLU A 84 -8.28 2.42 1.03
N ALA A 85 -9.60 2.54 1.17
CA ALA A 85 -10.56 1.55 0.71
C ALA A 85 -10.47 1.29 -0.81
N VAL A 86 -10.22 2.34 -1.61
CA VAL A 86 -10.01 2.18 -3.06
C VAL A 86 -8.73 1.40 -3.35
N ILE A 87 -7.64 1.69 -2.64
CA ILE A 87 -6.37 0.99 -2.81
C ILE A 87 -6.49 -0.48 -2.37
N GLU A 88 -7.16 -0.73 -1.24
CA GLU A 88 -7.42 -2.08 -0.73
C GLU A 88 -8.30 -2.88 -1.70
N PHE A 89 -9.33 -2.26 -2.28
CA PHE A 89 -10.14 -2.88 -3.32
C PHE A 89 -9.28 -3.31 -4.51
N VAL A 90 -8.37 -2.46 -4.98
CA VAL A 90 -7.46 -2.77 -6.09
C VAL A 90 -6.53 -3.92 -5.72
N MET A 91 -5.90 -3.88 -4.54
CA MET A 91 -4.99 -4.93 -4.08
C MET A 91 -5.68 -6.30 -3.98
N THR A 92 -6.92 -6.33 -3.50
CA THR A 92 -7.70 -7.56 -3.29
C THR A 92 -8.52 -7.98 -4.50
N TYR A 93 -8.49 -7.21 -5.59
CA TYR A 93 -9.25 -7.48 -6.78
C TYR A 93 -8.80 -8.82 -7.40
N THR A 94 -9.73 -9.77 -7.43
CA THR A 94 -9.53 -11.05 -8.10
C THR A 94 -10.28 -11.00 -9.41
N SER A 95 -9.55 -10.79 -10.51
CA SER A 95 -10.14 -10.81 -11.84
C SER A 95 -10.87 -12.15 -12.03
N LYS A 96 -12.18 -12.10 -12.30
CA LYS A 96 -12.87 -13.26 -12.87
C LYS A 96 -12.30 -13.48 -14.29
N GLY A 97 -11.26 -14.30 -14.40
CA GLY A 97 -10.87 -14.92 -15.68
C GLY A 97 -9.57 -14.52 -16.37
N CYS A 98 -8.49 -14.14 -15.68
CA CYS A 98 -7.17 -14.06 -16.31
C CYS A 98 -6.10 -14.86 -15.55
N HIS A 99 -5.25 -15.54 -16.31
CA HIS A 99 -4.45 -16.72 -15.98
C HIS A 99 -3.38 -16.55 -14.90
N GLY A 100 -2.91 -17.71 -14.40
CA GLY A 100 -1.95 -17.87 -13.31
C GLY A 100 -0.57 -17.22 -13.52
N PRO A 101 0.36 -17.47 -12.58
CA PRO A 101 1.54 -16.64 -12.38
C PRO A 101 2.38 -16.49 -13.65
N PRO A 102 3.01 -15.31 -13.87
CA PRO A 102 3.87 -15.09 -15.02
C PRO A 102 5.04 -16.09 -14.98
N ASN A 103 5.24 -16.77 -16.11
CA ASN A 103 6.30 -17.76 -16.35
C ASN A 103 7.66 -17.31 -15.80
N GLY A 104 8.21 -18.10 -14.87
CA GLY A 104 9.57 -17.91 -14.35
C GLY A 104 10.17 -19.08 -13.57
N PHE A 105 9.46 -20.20 -13.39
CA PHE A 105 10.03 -21.38 -12.74
C PHE A 105 10.42 -22.44 -13.77
N SER A 106 11.70 -22.43 -14.16
CA SER A 106 12.35 -23.60 -14.75
C SER A 106 12.33 -24.73 -13.71
N GLN A 107 11.47 -25.74 -13.92
CA GLN A 107 11.54 -26.99 -13.17
C GLN A 107 12.89 -27.66 -13.47
N SER A 108 13.78 -27.68 -12.48
CA SER A 108 14.87 -28.64 -12.45
C SER A 108 14.28 -30.03 -12.24
N THR A 109 14.29 -30.84 -13.30
CA THR A 109 13.99 -32.26 -13.21
C THR A 109 15.12 -32.95 -12.44
N PHE A 110 14.91 -33.19 -11.14
CA PHE A 110 15.77 -34.08 -10.36
C PHE A 110 15.28 -35.52 -10.56
N ASN A 111 15.92 -36.23 -11.48
CA ASN A 111 15.61 -37.63 -11.76
C ASN A 111 16.47 -38.57 -10.90
N LYS A 112 15.74 -39.48 -10.23
CA LYS A 112 16.03 -40.90 -9.98
C LYS A 112 17.31 -41.29 -9.23
N GLY A 113 17.11 -41.69 -7.96
CA GLY A 113 17.90 -42.75 -7.34
C GLY A 113 17.02 -43.98 -7.15
N GLU A 114 17.17 -44.97 -8.03
CA GLU A 114 16.66 -46.33 -7.82
C GLU A 114 17.53 -47.06 -6.80
N SER A 115 16.91 -47.91 -5.98
CA SER A 115 17.57 -49.05 -5.36
C SER A 115 16.55 -50.16 -5.20
N GLU A 116 16.80 -51.27 -5.89
CA GLU A 116 16.04 -52.52 -5.87
C GLU A 116 16.10 -53.24 -4.51
N GLY A 117 15.07 -54.04 -4.21
CA GLY A 117 15.05 -54.89 -3.01
C GLY A 117 13.80 -55.76 -2.82
N ILE A 118 13.55 -56.67 -3.76
CA ILE A 118 12.91 -58.00 -3.67
C ILE A 118 12.13 -58.37 -2.36
N ARG A 119 10.82 -58.70 -2.46
CA ARG A 119 10.22 -60.04 -2.25
C ARG A 119 8.67 -60.02 -2.26
N LYS A 120 8.11 -61.01 -2.96
CA LYS A 120 6.68 -61.31 -3.19
C LYS A 120 5.85 -61.47 -1.91
N ARG A 121 4.60 -61.00 -1.95
CA ARG A 121 3.40 -61.78 -1.58
C ARG A 121 2.14 -61.07 -2.10
N GLU A 122 1.34 -61.82 -2.84
CA GLU A 122 -0.01 -61.45 -3.27
C GLU A 122 -0.94 -61.51 -2.05
N ASP A 123 -1.74 -60.46 -1.83
CA ASP A 123 -3.03 -60.65 -1.19
C ASP A 123 -4.05 -59.61 -1.63
N LYS A 124 -5.29 -60.09 -1.73
CA LYS A 124 -6.45 -59.39 -2.29
C LYS A 124 -7.05 -58.43 -1.27
N GLY A 125 -7.49 -57.25 -1.73
CA GLY A 125 -8.52 -56.48 -1.03
C GLY A 125 -8.26 -54.98 -0.94
N GLU A 126 -9.34 -54.23 -1.18
CA GLU A 126 -9.52 -52.79 -0.93
C GLU A 126 -8.87 -51.79 -1.89
N GLU A 127 -9.64 -51.53 -2.95
CA GLU A 127 -9.65 -50.33 -3.76
C GLU A 127 -9.95 -49.10 -2.88
N ARG A 128 -8.94 -48.61 -2.15
CA ARG A 128 -8.97 -47.27 -1.58
C ARG A 128 -8.86 -46.29 -2.74
N LYS A 129 -9.98 -45.64 -3.08
CA LYS A 129 -10.02 -44.46 -3.94
C LYS A 129 -9.09 -43.40 -3.35
N ASN A 130 -7.85 -43.40 -3.82
CA ASN A 130 -6.91 -42.33 -3.57
C ASN A 130 -7.41 -41.16 -4.40
N SER A 131 -8.31 -40.36 -3.80
CA SER A 131 -8.70 -39.07 -4.33
C SER A 131 -7.43 -38.24 -4.35
N GLN A 132 -6.76 -38.28 -5.50
CA GLN A 132 -5.68 -37.38 -5.87
C GLN A 132 -6.30 -35.99 -5.87
N ARG A 133 -6.36 -35.39 -4.67
CA ARG A 133 -6.63 -33.98 -4.47
C ARG A 133 -5.47 -33.26 -5.14
N THR A 134 -5.63 -33.01 -6.43
CA THR A 134 -4.97 -31.92 -7.12
C THR A 134 -5.54 -30.63 -6.51
N GLY A 135 -5.12 -30.35 -5.27
CA GLY A 135 -5.32 -29.06 -4.65
C GLY A 135 -4.49 -28.09 -5.46
N VAL A 136 -5.14 -27.40 -6.40
CA VAL A 136 -4.60 -26.15 -6.93
C VAL A 136 -4.48 -25.25 -5.71
N LEU A 137 -3.25 -25.05 -5.24
CA LEU A 137 -2.96 -24.01 -4.26
C LEU A 137 -3.21 -22.70 -5.00
N THR A 138 -4.43 -22.19 -4.95
CA THR A 138 -4.74 -20.84 -5.37
C THR A 138 -4.08 -19.91 -4.35
N GLY A 139 -2.78 -19.67 -4.52
CA GLY A 139 -2.09 -18.60 -3.80
C GLY A 139 -2.86 -17.31 -4.07
N HIS A 140 -3.40 -16.69 -3.03
CA HIS A 140 -3.98 -15.37 -3.13
C HIS A 140 -2.83 -14.39 -3.38
N TYR A 141 -2.53 -14.12 -4.66
CA TYR A 141 -1.60 -13.06 -5.03
C TYR A 141 -2.36 -11.73 -5.01
N SER A 142 -1.89 -10.80 -4.18
CA SER A 142 -2.38 -9.42 -4.16
C SER A 142 -1.90 -8.70 -5.42
N ILE A 143 -2.73 -7.82 -5.97
CA ILE A 143 -2.31 -6.97 -7.09
C ILE A 143 -1.28 -5.96 -6.57
N PRO A 144 -0.06 -5.88 -7.16
CA PRO A 144 0.89 -4.86 -6.79
C PRO A 144 0.37 -3.48 -7.19
N VAL A 145 0.54 -2.52 -6.29
CA VAL A 145 0.15 -1.12 -6.50
C VAL A 145 1.26 -0.18 -6.05
N VAL A 146 1.37 0.98 -6.69
CA VAL A 146 2.09 2.14 -6.17
C VAL A 146 1.06 3.07 -5.56
N PRO A 147 0.91 3.11 -4.23
CA PRO A 147 -0.02 4.04 -3.59
C PRO A 147 0.50 5.47 -3.78
N LEU A 148 -0.40 6.38 -4.16
CA LEU A 148 -0.10 7.81 -4.20
C LEU A 148 -0.38 8.45 -2.85
N ARG A 149 0.18 9.63 -2.64
CA ARG A 149 -0.11 10.39 -1.42
C ARG A 149 -1.59 10.73 -1.38
N PHE A 150 -2.15 10.71 -0.18
CA PHE A 150 -3.45 11.31 0.07
C PHE A 150 -3.46 12.76 -0.45
N CYS A 151 -4.55 13.15 -1.13
CA CYS A 151 -4.72 14.44 -1.80
C CYS A 151 -3.82 14.67 -3.02
N THR A 152 -3.51 13.62 -3.79
CA THR A 152 -2.89 13.78 -5.11
C THR A 152 -3.94 14.13 -6.15
N ILE A 153 -4.09 15.42 -6.45
CA ILE A 153 -5.10 15.96 -7.38
C ILE A 153 -4.42 16.58 -8.61
N TYR A 154 -4.97 16.30 -9.79
CA TYR A 154 -4.56 16.88 -11.06
C TYR A 154 -5.71 17.65 -11.71
N LYS A 155 -5.38 18.63 -12.56
CA LYS A 155 -6.39 19.38 -13.32
C LYS A 155 -7.18 18.50 -14.29
N ASN A 156 -6.51 17.53 -14.90
CA ASN A 156 -7.08 16.59 -15.85
C ASN A 156 -6.15 15.39 -16.04
N GLN A 157 -6.64 14.40 -16.80
CA GLN A 157 -5.90 13.18 -17.14
C GLN A 157 -4.56 13.46 -17.84
N GLU A 158 -4.49 14.48 -18.71
CA GLU A 158 -3.27 14.77 -19.44
C GLU A 158 -2.16 15.24 -18.50
N THR A 159 -2.48 16.14 -17.56
CA THR A 159 -1.52 16.62 -16.55
C THR A 159 -1.02 15.49 -15.65
N LEU A 160 -1.91 14.55 -15.29
CA LEU A 160 -1.56 13.34 -14.55
C LEU A 160 -0.48 12.54 -15.29
N PHE A 161 -0.70 12.20 -16.55
CA PHE A 161 0.26 11.39 -17.29
C PHE A 161 1.54 12.15 -17.67
N GLN A 162 1.47 13.44 -17.99
CA GLN A 162 2.67 14.26 -18.21
C GLN A 162 3.59 14.27 -16.98
N THR A 163 3.02 14.25 -15.77
CA THR A 163 3.78 14.19 -14.52
C THR A 163 4.39 12.81 -14.25
N ILE A 164 3.70 11.75 -14.66
CA ILE A 164 4.00 10.37 -14.22
C ILE A 164 4.84 9.59 -15.23
N LEU A 165 4.63 9.80 -16.53
CA LEU A 165 5.34 9.07 -17.58
C LEU A 165 6.87 9.21 -17.52
N PRO A 166 7.47 10.37 -17.17
CA PRO A 166 8.92 10.48 -16.97
C PRO A 166 9.49 9.56 -15.88
N HIS A 167 8.63 9.05 -14.99
CA HIS A 167 9.01 8.15 -13.89
C HIS A 167 8.51 6.71 -14.08
N LYS A 168 7.94 6.39 -15.24
CA LYS A 168 7.29 5.11 -15.54
C LYS A 168 8.18 3.89 -15.22
N GLU A 169 9.45 3.91 -15.61
CA GLU A 169 10.35 2.78 -15.37
C GLU A 169 10.53 2.50 -13.87
N LYS A 170 10.65 3.55 -13.05
CA LYS A 170 10.74 3.40 -11.59
C LYS A 170 9.45 2.82 -10.99
N ILE A 171 8.30 3.25 -11.50
CA ILE A 171 6.99 2.76 -11.09
C ILE A 171 6.86 1.26 -11.42
N ILE A 172 7.20 0.87 -12.65
CA ILE A 172 7.16 -0.54 -13.07
C ILE A 172 8.13 -1.39 -12.25
N ASN A 173 9.35 -0.92 -12.03
CA ASN A 173 10.33 -1.64 -11.22
C ASN A 173 9.84 -1.84 -9.79
N PHE A 174 9.16 -0.85 -9.21
CA PHE A 174 8.54 -0.99 -7.89
C PHE A 174 7.41 -2.02 -7.91
N LEU A 175 6.50 -1.97 -8.90
CA LEU A 175 5.40 -2.91 -9.01
C LEU A 175 5.89 -4.36 -9.15
N ASN A 176 6.89 -4.58 -10.02
CA ASN A 176 7.53 -5.89 -10.18
C ASN A 176 8.18 -6.37 -8.88
N TYR A 177 8.83 -5.45 -8.17
CA TYR A 177 9.44 -5.75 -6.87
C TYR A 177 8.39 -6.13 -5.81
N THR A 178 7.17 -5.60 -5.85
CA THR A 178 6.15 -5.82 -4.80
C THR A 178 5.15 -6.94 -5.10
N THR A 179 5.17 -7.56 -6.28
CA THR A 179 4.22 -8.61 -6.71
C THR A 179 4.00 -9.73 -5.68
N ASP A 180 5.05 -10.14 -4.97
CA ASP A 180 5.04 -11.25 -4.00
C ASP A 180 5.28 -10.79 -2.55
N LYS A 181 5.17 -9.49 -2.28
CA LYS A 181 5.51 -8.89 -0.99
C LYS A 181 4.29 -8.23 -0.36
N ALA A 182 4.18 -8.39 0.96
CA ALA A 182 3.22 -7.66 1.77
C ALA A 182 3.97 -6.63 2.64
N GLU A 183 3.39 -5.45 2.80
CA GLU A 183 3.88 -4.44 3.74
C GLU A 183 3.32 -4.73 5.14
N TRP A 184 4.20 -4.74 6.14
CA TRP A 184 3.84 -4.93 7.55
C TRP A 184 4.35 -3.76 8.37
N SER A 185 3.52 -3.25 9.30
CA SER A 185 3.93 -2.25 10.28
C SER A 185 3.83 -2.82 11.70
N VAL A 186 4.89 -2.66 12.50
CA VAL A 186 4.92 -3.06 13.91
C VAL A 186 5.06 -1.80 14.76
N LYS A 187 4.06 -1.52 15.59
CA LYS A 187 4.06 -0.40 16.53
C LYS A 187 4.20 -0.93 17.96
N ILE A 188 5.28 -0.56 18.64
CA ILE A 188 5.52 -0.93 20.03
C ILE A 188 5.22 0.28 20.91
N PHE A 189 4.24 0.15 21.80
CA PHE A 189 3.94 1.15 22.81
C PHE A 189 4.52 0.69 24.14
N CYS A 190 5.25 1.59 24.81
CA CYS A 190 5.73 1.35 26.16
C CYS A 190 5.56 2.61 27.01
N ASP A 191 5.28 2.40 28.29
CA ASP A 191 5.35 3.50 29.24
C ASP A 191 6.82 3.92 29.40
N LYS A 192 7.11 5.15 29.00
CA LYS A 192 8.47 5.71 29.01
C LYS A 192 9.09 5.69 30.40
N LYS A 193 8.31 5.96 31.46
CA LYS A 193 8.81 5.99 32.83
C LYS A 193 9.20 4.60 33.29
N ILE A 194 8.28 3.64 33.12
CA ILE A 194 8.53 2.24 33.50
C ILE A 194 9.71 1.65 32.71
N PHE A 195 9.80 1.96 31.42
CA PHE A 195 10.91 1.52 30.59
C PHE A 195 12.24 2.11 31.05
N MET A 196 12.29 3.42 31.30
CA MET A 196 13.53 4.10 31.73
C MET A 196 13.96 3.69 33.13
N ASP A 197 13.02 3.47 34.07
CA ASP A 197 13.32 2.98 35.41
C ASP A 197 13.97 1.59 35.36
N ARG A 198 13.40 0.67 34.56
CA ARG A 198 13.97 -0.68 34.35
C ARG A 198 15.29 -0.66 33.59
N TYR A 199 15.43 0.23 32.60
CA TYR A 199 16.68 0.41 31.87
C TYR A 199 17.79 0.91 32.81
N ASN A 200 17.51 1.93 33.64
CA ASN A 200 18.47 2.48 34.60
C ASN A 200 18.85 1.48 35.69
N GLN A 201 17.91 0.64 36.15
CA GLN A 201 18.20 -0.44 37.11
C GLN A 201 19.12 -1.53 36.52
N ARG A 202 18.99 -1.83 35.22
CA ARG A 202 19.79 -2.86 34.53
C ARG A 202 21.09 -2.34 33.93
N LYS A 203 21.17 -1.04 33.65
CA LYS A 203 22.38 -0.34 33.26
C LYS A 203 23.22 -0.17 34.53
N GLY A 204 23.94 -1.22 34.93
CA GLY A 204 24.91 -1.17 36.02
C GLY A 204 25.77 0.11 35.91
N GLN A 205 26.13 0.69 37.06
CA GLN A 205 26.74 2.02 37.22
C GLN A 205 27.59 2.44 36.02
N SER A 206 27.11 3.44 35.28
CA SER A 206 27.97 4.22 34.40
C SER A 206 29.10 4.81 35.23
N ILE A 207 30.34 4.56 34.82
CA ILE A 207 31.56 5.18 35.36
C ILE A 207 31.27 6.68 35.50
N LYS A 208 31.27 7.19 36.74
CA LYS A 208 31.11 8.63 37.01
C LYS A 208 32.34 9.33 36.41
N ILE A 209 32.20 9.90 35.21
CA ILE A 209 33.13 10.92 34.76
C ILE A 209 32.78 12.16 35.59
N ASP A 210 33.72 12.57 36.43
CA ASP A 210 33.58 13.72 37.30
C ASP A 210 33.35 14.99 36.45
N GLN A 211 32.15 15.57 36.58
CA GLN A 211 31.75 16.74 35.81
C GLN A 211 32.50 18.02 36.23
N THR A 212 33.23 17.99 37.35
CA THR A 212 34.05 19.12 37.80
C THR A 212 35.32 19.33 36.95
N LEU A 213 35.68 18.39 36.07
CA LEU A 213 36.83 18.48 35.17
C LEU A 213 36.48 18.92 33.73
N LEU A 214 35.21 19.11 33.41
CA LEU A 214 34.79 19.46 32.05
C LEU A 214 34.91 20.96 31.82
N LEU A 215 35.61 21.35 30.74
CA LEU A 215 35.68 22.76 30.33
C LEU A 215 34.27 23.26 29.94
N PRO A 216 33.96 24.57 30.09
CA PRO A 216 32.62 25.11 29.81
C PRO A 216 32.05 24.72 28.43
N GLY A 217 32.91 24.54 27.42
CA GLY A 217 32.53 24.07 26.09
C GLY A 217 32.21 22.57 25.98
N GLU A 218 32.81 21.72 26.81
CA GLU A 218 32.57 20.27 26.82
C GLU A 218 31.22 19.92 27.45
N GLY A 219 30.86 20.62 28.53
CA GLY A 219 29.52 20.50 29.14
C GLY A 219 28.41 20.88 28.17
N TYR A 220 28.62 21.93 27.36
CA TYR A 220 27.68 22.37 26.33
C TYR A 220 27.52 21.32 25.21
N LEU A 221 28.61 20.70 24.76
CA LEU A 221 28.57 19.66 23.72
C LEU A 221 27.91 18.36 24.19
N LEU A 222 28.13 17.97 25.45
CA LEU A 222 27.47 16.84 26.07
C LEU A 222 25.97 17.09 26.22
N ALA A 223 25.58 18.27 26.73
CA ALA A 223 24.18 18.69 26.83
C ALA A 223 23.48 18.68 25.45
N LYS A 224 24.13 19.22 24.42
CA LYS A 224 23.61 19.24 23.04
C LYS A 224 23.45 17.84 22.44
N LYS A 225 24.35 16.90 22.76
CA LYS A 225 24.23 15.48 22.36
C LYS A 225 23.05 14.82 23.08
N SER A 226 22.87 15.03 24.39
CA SER A 226 21.71 14.48 25.12
C SER A 226 20.36 15.04 24.64
N THR A 227 20.27 16.33 24.28
CA THR A 227 19.02 16.91 23.76
C THR A 227 18.63 16.36 22.40
N ARG A 228 19.60 15.99 21.54
CA ARG A 228 19.32 15.34 20.24
C ARG A 228 18.69 13.95 20.40
N TYR A 229 18.98 13.24 21.49
CA TYR A 229 18.35 11.95 21.80
C TYR A 229 16.94 12.09 22.38
N VAL A 230 16.64 13.19 23.09
CA VAL A 230 15.30 13.44 23.64
C VAL A 230 14.30 13.92 22.58
N LYS A 231 14.75 14.60 21.52
CA LYS A 231 13.88 15.10 20.43
C LYS A 231 13.60 14.09 19.31
N LYS A 232 14.20 12.90 19.33
CA LYS A 232 13.97 11.86 18.30
C LYS A 232 13.14 10.65 18.79
N HIS A 233 12.58 10.69 20.00
CA HIS A 233 11.75 9.62 20.58
C HIS A 233 10.59 10.14 21.44
#